data_AF-A0A4R2NT11-F1
#
_entry.id   AF-A0A4R2NT11-F1
#
_cell.length_a   1.000
_cell.length_b   1.000
_cell.length_c   1.000
_cell.angle_alpha   90.00
_cell.angle_beta   90.00
_cell.angle_gamma   90.00
#
_symmetry.space_group_name_H-M   'P 1'
#
loop_
_entity.id
_entity.type
_entity.pdbx_description
1 polymer ?
#
loop_
_entity_poly.entity_id
_entity_poly.type
_entity_poly.pdbx_seq_one_letter_code
_entity_poly.pdbx_strand_id
1 'polypeptide(L)'
;MYIFPLIKYSYLQRVRNYNFLITLCASLAVAYTFVPAPDANYSTIRIVDYVGHYNSAWFGYVSAIMSSLFLSLVGFYLINGGIKIDIQTKVGQIIATTKVNNSTYLFSKVISGFLILLTILGIVLIMNIALFHLYNENFPFEIFQFIKPYLIITIPTLFCIAVLAVAFEVFFRKYIILQNIGFFFLFSFLMLSSRTREDYFSFDMLGTQIVMNKMENQVRELTQGDRIKELSIGYVIGNKNATKKFHFNGMEFPYSFVISRILWVTLGALLIFLITGFFHRFSLNEKSVQKTPKIAIKTGITNKEIYISGLSKLTTNFSILPLLKTELLLLIRKGEKWFWFINTIGMLLLAILPLEIAHQFVLPILWFSQVSRISELTTKEFTNKVHYFAFASFKPLHRLLISQLLASSILLIFLAIPLLARLILVSNFIALSSIILGGIFLVFLAAAFGIITKGKKLFEIVFFMITYININKIPFMDYFGALSQNNFLPIKLTICILTLGSVVFCIRNYQLKTS
;
A
#
# COMPACT_ATOMS: atom_id res chain seq x y z
N MET A 1 14.77 -6.15 -33.08
CA MET A 1 14.43 -5.15 -32.05
C MET A 1 13.53 -5.80 -31.00
N TYR A 2 14.08 -6.21 -29.85
CA TYR A 2 13.42 -7.11 -28.88
C TYR A 2 12.62 -6.39 -27.76
N ILE A 3 12.01 -5.23 -28.05
CA ILE A 3 11.30 -4.44 -27.01
C ILE A 3 9.97 -5.06 -26.59
N PHE A 4 9.23 -5.65 -27.53
CA PHE A 4 7.92 -6.23 -27.25
C PHE A 4 7.99 -7.42 -26.26
N PRO A 5 8.92 -8.40 -26.40
CA PRO A 5 9.12 -9.43 -25.39
C PRO A 5 9.41 -8.86 -23.99
N LEU A 6 10.28 -7.83 -23.89
CA LEU A 6 10.61 -7.19 -22.61
C LEU A 6 9.36 -6.61 -21.92
N ILE A 7 8.53 -5.90 -22.68
CA ILE A 7 7.27 -5.33 -22.18
C ILE A 7 6.31 -6.45 -21.77
N LYS A 8 6.07 -7.43 -22.64
CA LYS A 8 5.13 -8.53 -22.41
C LYS A 8 5.49 -9.32 -21.16
N TYR A 9 6.74 -9.74 -21.02
CA TYR A 9 7.16 -10.55 -19.88
C TYR A 9 7.24 -9.73 -18.58
N SER A 10 7.65 -8.45 -18.64
CA SER A 10 7.60 -7.57 -17.46
C SER A 10 6.17 -7.32 -16.98
N TYR A 11 5.23 -7.12 -17.91
CA TYR A 11 3.79 -6.97 -17.63
C TYR A 11 3.22 -8.26 -17.02
N LEU A 12 3.42 -9.41 -17.67
CA LEU A 12 2.91 -10.70 -17.20
C LEU A 12 3.49 -11.09 -15.83
N GLN A 13 4.77 -10.81 -15.58
CA GLN A 13 5.41 -11.07 -14.29
C GLN A 13 4.71 -10.32 -13.15
N ARG A 14 4.19 -9.11 -13.41
CA ARG A 14 3.52 -8.29 -12.40
C ARG A 14 2.04 -8.65 -12.27
N VAL A 15 1.32 -8.79 -13.37
CA VAL A 15 -0.12 -9.09 -13.37
C VAL A 15 -0.43 -10.49 -12.83
N ARG A 16 0.46 -11.46 -13.06
CA ARG A 16 0.33 -12.83 -12.51
C ARG A 16 0.75 -12.95 -11.05
N ASN A 17 1.23 -11.87 -10.44
CA ASN A 17 1.59 -11.87 -9.03
C ASN A 17 0.33 -11.65 -8.18
N TYR A 18 0.13 -12.44 -7.12
CA TYR A 18 -0.96 -12.24 -6.16
C TYR A 18 -1.07 -10.80 -5.66
N ASN A 19 0.07 -10.12 -5.55
CA ASN A 19 0.14 -8.72 -5.14
C ASN A 19 -0.63 -7.77 -6.07
N PHE A 20 -0.60 -8.04 -7.38
CA PHE A 20 -1.36 -7.26 -8.35
C PHE A 20 -2.86 -7.49 -8.15
N LEU A 21 -3.30 -8.74 -8.01
CA LEU A 21 -4.70 -9.06 -7.77
C LEU A 21 -5.24 -8.38 -6.52
N ILE A 22 -4.49 -8.42 -5.41
CA ILE A 22 -4.96 -7.79 -4.18
C ILE A 22 -4.97 -6.25 -4.33
N THR A 23 -3.97 -5.66 -4.99
CA THR A 23 -3.96 -4.21 -5.27
C THR A 23 -5.13 -3.81 -6.17
N LEU A 24 -5.48 -4.64 -7.15
CA LEU A 24 -6.63 -4.45 -8.02
C LEU A 24 -7.94 -4.46 -7.21
N CYS A 25 -8.14 -5.46 -6.34
CA CYS A 25 -9.32 -5.51 -5.47
C CYS A 25 -9.40 -4.31 -4.53
N ALA A 26 -8.29 -3.90 -3.92
CA ALA A 26 -8.22 -2.70 -3.08
C ALA A 26 -8.53 -1.42 -3.88
N SER A 27 -8.02 -1.33 -5.11
CA SER A 27 -8.29 -0.20 -6.01
C SER A 27 -9.76 -0.14 -6.40
N LEU A 28 -10.41 -1.29 -6.64
CA LEU A 28 -11.85 -1.36 -6.90
C LEU A 28 -12.67 -0.96 -5.68
N ALA A 29 -12.31 -1.42 -4.48
CA ALA A 29 -13.00 -1.04 -3.26
C ALA A 29 -12.94 0.47 -3.00
N VAL A 30 -11.78 1.10 -3.24
CA VAL A 30 -11.64 2.56 -3.15
C VAL A 30 -12.40 3.24 -4.28
N ALA A 31 -12.26 2.77 -5.52
CA ALA A 31 -12.92 3.37 -6.67
C ALA A 31 -14.46 3.29 -6.60
N TYR A 32 -15.02 2.26 -5.95
CA TYR A 32 -16.45 2.14 -5.69
C TYR A 32 -16.98 3.33 -4.89
N THR A 33 -16.13 3.93 -4.05
CA THR A 33 -16.51 5.08 -3.23
C THR A 33 -16.25 6.42 -3.91
N PHE A 34 -15.71 6.46 -5.15
CA PHE A 34 -15.45 7.71 -5.88
C PHE A 34 -16.73 8.47 -6.20
N VAL A 35 -17.79 7.76 -6.58
CA VAL A 35 -19.12 8.33 -6.76
C VAL A 35 -20.04 7.63 -5.75
N PRO A 36 -20.49 8.34 -4.69
CA PRO A 36 -21.31 7.73 -3.65
C PRO A 36 -22.65 7.22 -4.18
N ALA A 37 -23.23 6.24 -3.52
CA ALA A 37 -24.64 5.89 -3.75
C ALA A 37 -25.55 7.10 -3.45
N PRO A 38 -26.72 7.24 -4.11
CA PRO A 38 -27.61 8.40 -3.94
C PRO A 38 -28.06 8.65 -2.49
N ASP A 39 -28.04 7.62 -1.65
CA ASP A 39 -28.44 7.62 -0.25
C ASP A 39 -27.27 7.69 0.74
N ALA A 40 -26.02 7.74 0.26
CA ALA A 40 -24.82 7.72 1.08
C ALA A 40 -24.67 8.96 1.98
N ASN A 41 -24.10 8.78 3.18
CA ASN A 41 -23.86 9.85 4.16
C ASN A 41 -22.58 10.64 3.91
N TYR A 42 -21.98 10.51 2.73
CA TYR A 42 -20.75 11.19 2.34
C TYR A 42 -20.82 11.64 0.89
N SER A 43 -20.04 12.67 0.57
CA SER A 43 -19.80 13.13 -0.79
C SER A 43 -18.31 13.24 -1.04
N THR A 44 -17.86 12.91 -2.24
CA THR A 44 -16.44 12.91 -2.64
C THR A 44 -15.96 14.21 -3.24
N ILE A 45 -16.84 14.89 -3.99
CA ILE A 45 -16.63 16.24 -4.49
C ILE A 45 -17.85 17.05 -4.07
N ARG A 46 -17.63 18.06 -3.24
CA ARG A 46 -18.65 18.99 -2.75
C ARG A 46 -18.11 20.41 -2.85
N ILE A 47 -18.92 21.29 -3.44
CA ILE A 47 -18.59 22.70 -3.62
C ILE A 47 -19.59 23.49 -2.80
N VAL A 48 -19.18 23.98 -1.62
CA VAL A 48 -20.09 24.54 -0.62
C VAL A 48 -21.18 23.52 -0.28
N ASP A 49 -22.44 23.78 -0.63
CA ASP A 49 -23.57 22.88 -0.41
C ASP A 49 -24.02 22.21 -1.72
N TYR A 50 -23.24 22.27 -2.80
CA TYR A 50 -23.65 21.75 -4.11
C TYR A 50 -22.92 20.47 -4.51
N VAL A 51 -23.70 19.54 -5.08
CA VAL A 51 -23.24 18.29 -5.70
C VAL A 51 -23.88 18.18 -7.09
N GLY A 52 -23.19 17.62 -8.08
CA GLY A 52 -23.78 17.45 -9.40
C GLY A 52 -24.85 16.36 -9.47
N HIS A 53 -25.84 16.54 -10.34
CA HIS A 53 -26.74 15.47 -10.76
C HIS A 53 -25.97 14.29 -11.34
N TYR A 54 -26.49 13.08 -11.15
CA TYR A 54 -25.81 11.85 -11.61
C TYR A 54 -26.07 11.60 -13.09
N ASN A 55 -25.60 12.54 -13.93
CA ASN A 55 -25.54 12.44 -15.38
C ASN A 55 -24.15 11.94 -15.85
N SER A 56 -24.03 11.64 -17.13
CA SER A 56 -22.81 11.04 -17.71
C SER A 56 -21.57 11.91 -17.54
N ALA A 57 -21.71 13.23 -17.69
CA ALA A 57 -20.62 14.18 -17.46
C ALA A 57 -20.16 14.19 -15.99
N TRP A 58 -21.07 14.34 -15.03
CA TRP A 58 -20.68 14.37 -13.61
C TRP A 58 -19.94 13.09 -13.22
N PHE A 59 -20.52 11.93 -13.53
CA PHE A 59 -19.92 10.63 -13.23
C PHE A 59 -18.54 10.47 -13.87
N GLY A 60 -18.42 10.77 -15.17
CA GLY A 60 -17.18 10.64 -15.92
C GLY A 60 -16.06 11.52 -15.35
N TYR A 61 -16.35 12.80 -15.07
CA TYR A 61 -15.36 13.75 -14.59
C TYR A 61 -14.94 13.48 -13.14
N VAL A 62 -15.89 13.22 -12.23
CA VAL A 62 -15.59 12.91 -10.81
C VAL A 62 -14.75 11.64 -10.73
N SER A 63 -15.17 10.57 -11.42
CA SER A 63 -14.46 9.30 -11.39
C SER A 63 -13.07 9.37 -12.06
N ALA A 64 -12.90 10.14 -13.14
CA ALA A 64 -11.61 10.35 -13.79
C ALA A 64 -10.62 11.14 -12.92
N ILE A 65 -11.09 12.21 -12.25
CA ILE A 65 -10.28 13.01 -11.32
C ILE A 65 -9.84 12.15 -10.13
N MET A 66 -10.79 11.45 -9.50
CA MET A 66 -10.47 10.57 -8.38
C MET A 66 -9.53 9.44 -8.79
N SER A 67 -9.72 8.85 -9.96
CA SER A 67 -8.80 7.86 -10.52
C SER A 67 -7.41 8.46 -10.77
N SER A 68 -7.33 9.68 -11.31
CA SER A 68 -6.05 10.39 -11.51
C SER A 68 -5.32 10.58 -10.18
N LEU A 69 -5.99 11.09 -9.15
CA LEU A 69 -5.38 11.33 -7.83
C LEU A 69 -4.96 10.02 -7.15
N PHE A 70 -5.88 9.06 -7.05
CA PHE A 70 -5.65 7.79 -6.37
C PHE A 70 -4.58 6.95 -7.04
N LEU A 71 -4.70 6.72 -8.37
CA LEU A 71 -3.73 5.91 -9.10
C LEU A 71 -2.40 6.63 -9.32
N SER A 72 -2.34 7.96 -9.26
CA SER A 72 -1.04 8.65 -9.24
C SER A 72 -0.28 8.35 -7.96
N LEU A 73 -0.95 8.44 -6.80
CA LEU A 73 -0.32 8.17 -5.51
C LEU A 73 0.00 6.68 -5.35
N VAL A 74 -1.02 5.83 -5.39
CA VAL A 74 -0.89 4.39 -5.12
C VAL A 74 -0.17 3.67 -6.27
N GLY A 75 -0.42 4.10 -7.50
CA GLY A 75 0.16 3.49 -8.69
C GLY A 75 1.67 3.61 -8.74
N PHE A 76 2.26 4.73 -8.29
CA PHE A 76 3.71 4.84 -8.14
C PHE A 76 4.28 3.71 -7.28
N TYR A 77 3.75 3.51 -6.08
CA TYR A 77 4.23 2.45 -5.16
C TYR A 77 3.99 1.04 -5.70
N LEU A 78 2.94 0.85 -6.50
CA LEU A 78 2.65 -0.42 -7.16
C LEU A 78 3.66 -0.76 -8.26
N ILE A 79 4.02 0.22 -9.09
CA ILE A 79 4.88 -0.01 -10.26
C ILE A 79 6.37 0.25 -9.99
N ASN A 80 6.71 0.89 -8.88
CA ASN A 80 8.09 1.11 -8.48
C ASN A 80 8.78 -0.23 -8.12
N GLY A 81 10.10 -0.30 -8.29
CA GLY A 81 10.90 -1.49 -7.97
C GLY A 81 11.01 -2.50 -9.12
N GLY A 82 10.76 -2.10 -10.37
CA GLY A 82 10.86 -3.00 -11.52
C GLY A 82 12.28 -3.43 -11.84
N ILE A 83 13.21 -2.50 -11.76
CA ILE A 83 14.64 -2.76 -11.95
C ILE A 83 15.19 -3.56 -10.76
N LYS A 84 14.73 -3.26 -9.53
CA LYS A 84 15.09 -3.99 -8.31
C LYS A 84 14.66 -5.45 -8.38
N ILE A 85 13.45 -5.73 -8.88
CA ILE A 85 12.99 -7.12 -9.09
C ILE A 85 13.91 -7.84 -10.09
N ASP A 86 14.28 -7.19 -11.20
CA ASP A 86 15.20 -7.78 -12.18
C ASP A 86 16.58 -8.09 -11.57
N ILE A 87 17.07 -7.26 -10.64
CA ILE A 87 18.30 -7.50 -9.87
C ILE A 87 18.13 -8.71 -8.94
N GLN A 88 17.08 -8.70 -8.10
CA GLN A 88 16.86 -9.74 -7.08
C GLN A 88 16.61 -11.12 -7.67
N THR A 89 15.90 -11.17 -8.81
CA THR A 89 15.62 -12.40 -9.55
C THR A 89 16.78 -12.83 -10.45
N LYS A 90 17.85 -12.02 -10.55
CA LYS A 90 19.00 -12.19 -11.45
C LYS A 90 18.65 -12.16 -12.94
N VAL A 91 17.40 -11.90 -13.32
CA VAL A 91 16.98 -11.72 -14.72
C VAL A 91 17.73 -10.56 -15.37
N GLY A 92 18.06 -9.52 -14.60
CA GLY A 92 18.88 -8.40 -15.07
C GLY A 92 20.25 -8.84 -15.62
N GLN A 93 20.86 -9.88 -15.07
CA GLN A 93 22.15 -10.41 -15.56
C GLN A 93 22.01 -11.07 -16.93
N ILE A 94 20.90 -11.76 -17.17
CA ILE A 94 20.56 -12.34 -18.48
C ILE A 94 20.28 -11.21 -19.48
N ILE A 95 19.52 -10.19 -19.08
CA ILE A 95 19.27 -9.02 -19.93
C ILE A 95 20.59 -8.34 -20.29
N ALA A 96 21.54 -8.23 -19.35
CA ALA A 96 22.84 -7.61 -19.57
C ALA A 96 23.70 -8.28 -20.66
N THR A 97 23.54 -9.58 -20.90
CA THR A 97 24.26 -10.30 -21.97
C THR A 97 23.57 -10.24 -23.33
N THR A 98 22.41 -9.57 -23.43
CA THR A 98 21.70 -9.37 -24.70
C THR A 98 22.06 -8.05 -25.38
N LYS A 99 21.77 -7.97 -26.69
CA LYS A 99 21.88 -6.76 -27.55
C LYS A 99 20.89 -5.63 -27.21
N VAL A 100 20.19 -5.70 -26.08
CA VAL A 100 19.24 -4.66 -25.65
C VAL A 100 20.00 -3.44 -25.12
N ASN A 101 19.69 -2.24 -25.60
CA ASN A 101 20.32 -1.01 -25.11
C ASN A 101 19.63 -0.51 -23.82
N ASN A 102 20.33 0.34 -23.05
CA ASN A 102 19.81 0.89 -21.79
C ASN A 102 18.51 1.68 -21.99
N SER A 103 18.41 2.49 -23.05
CA SER A 103 17.19 3.25 -23.37
C SER A 103 16.01 2.33 -23.65
N THR A 104 16.20 1.30 -24.48
CA THR A 104 15.19 0.29 -24.79
C THR A 104 14.72 -0.44 -23.52
N TYR A 105 15.65 -0.77 -22.63
CA TYR A 105 15.33 -1.39 -21.35
C TYR A 105 14.49 -0.46 -20.46
N LEU A 106 14.94 0.78 -20.21
CA LEU A 106 14.20 1.73 -19.36
C LEU A 106 12.83 2.08 -19.93
N PHE A 107 12.74 2.31 -21.25
CA PHE A 107 11.47 2.57 -21.91
C PHE A 107 10.53 1.36 -21.81
N SER A 108 11.04 0.13 -21.92
CA SER A 108 10.23 -1.07 -21.69
C SER A 108 9.67 -1.13 -20.27
N LYS A 109 10.42 -0.64 -19.26
CA LYS A 109 9.95 -0.57 -17.88
C LYS A 109 8.86 0.47 -17.70
N VAL A 110 9.01 1.65 -18.29
CA VAL A 110 7.96 2.69 -18.29
C VAL A 110 6.68 2.15 -18.93
N ILE A 111 6.76 1.60 -20.14
CA ILE A 111 5.57 1.08 -20.84
C ILE A 111 4.93 -0.08 -20.07
N SER A 112 5.73 -1.00 -19.51
CA SER A 112 5.17 -2.09 -18.71
C SER A 112 4.47 -1.60 -17.43
N GLY A 113 5.01 -0.58 -16.76
CA GLY A 113 4.39 0.05 -15.59
C GLY A 113 3.11 0.80 -15.97
N PHE A 114 3.16 1.56 -17.05
CA PHE A 114 2.01 2.28 -17.59
C PHE A 114 0.86 1.34 -17.98
N LEU A 115 1.15 0.22 -18.65
CA LEU A 115 0.15 -0.79 -18.99
C LEU A 115 -0.54 -1.39 -17.76
N ILE A 116 0.19 -1.58 -16.65
CA ILE A 116 -0.39 -2.07 -15.39
C ILE A 116 -1.38 -1.06 -14.81
N LEU A 117 -1.02 0.22 -14.80
CA LEU A 117 -1.92 1.28 -14.36
C LEU A 117 -3.14 1.39 -15.29
N LEU A 118 -2.95 1.26 -16.60
CA LEU A 118 -4.06 1.22 -17.57
C LEU A 118 -4.98 0.01 -17.36
N THR A 119 -4.46 -1.16 -16.98
CA THR A 119 -5.31 -2.31 -16.67
C THR A 119 -6.21 -2.02 -15.47
N ILE A 120 -5.65 -1.46 -14.39
CA ILE A 120 -6.44 -1.07 -13.21
C ILE A 120 -7.46 0.00 -13.60
N LEU A 121 -7.04 1.02 -14.35
CA LEU A 121 -7.93 2.08 -14.83
C LEU A 121 -9.08 1.54 -15.67
N GLY A 122 -8.81 0.61 -16.59
CA GLY A 122 -9.85 0.01 -17.44
C GLY A 122 -10.90 -0.75 -16.63
N ILE A 123 -10.47 -1.49 -15.62
CA ILE A 123 -11.38 -2.23 -14.74
C ILE A 123 -12.19 -1.25 -13.85
N VAL A 124 -11.54 -0.20 -13.33
CA VAL A 124 -12.22 0.89 -12.61
C VAL A 124 -13.25 1.60 -13.51
N LEU A 125 -12.92 1.84 -14.77
CA LEU A 125 -13.82 2.46 -15.75
C LEU A 125 -15.04 1.57 -16.02
N ILE A 126 -14.84 0.26 -16.23
CA ILE A 126 -15.95 -0.70 -16.40
C ILE A 126 -16.87 -0.69 -15.17
N MET A 127 -16.29 -0.71 -13.97
CA MET A 127 -17.07 -0.64 -12.73
C MET A 127 -17.84 0.68 -12.63
N ASN A 128 -17.24 1.83 -12.95
CA ASN A 128 -17.95 3.12 -12.91
C ASN A 128 -19.06 3.21 -13.96
N ILE A 129 -18.92 2.57 -15.14
CA ILE A 129 -20.02 2.45 -16.10
C ILE A 129 -21.16 1.61 -15.50
N ALA A 130 -20.85 0.51 -14.81
CA ALA A 130 -21.88 -0.27 -14.11
C ALA A 130 -22.57 0.55 -12.99
N LEU A 131 -21.80 1.30 -12.19
CA LEU A 131 -22.34 2.17 -11.15
C LEU A 131 -23.20 3.30 -11.71
N PHE A 132 -22.86 3.86 -12.87
CA PHE A 132 -23.69 4.84 -13.55
C PHE A 132 -25.10 4.28 -13.81
N HIS A 133 -25.22 3.06 -14.32
CA HIS A 133 -26.53 2.44 -14.57
C HIS A 133 -27.30 2.10 -13.29
N LEU A 134 -26.61 1.97 -12.15
CA LEU A 134 -27.25 1.72 -10.85
C LEU A 134 -27.69 3.00 -10.15
N TYR A 135 -26.98 4.10 -10.34
CA TYR A 135 -27.18 5.34 -9.57
C TYR A 135 -27.79 6.49 -10.39
N ASN A 136 -27.89 6.38 -11.72
CA ASN A 136 -28.33 7.49 -12.57
C ASN A 136 -29.74 7.98 -12.23
N GLU A 137 -29.95 9.28 -12.38
CA GLU A 137 -31.23 9.95 -12.13
C GLU A 137 -32.03 10.07 -13.43
N ASN A 138 -32.26 8.94 -14.12
CA ASN A 138 -32.92 8.88 -15.43
C ASN A 138 -32.20 9.62 -16.58
N PHE A 139 -30.93 9.97 -16.40
CA PHE A 139 -30.12 10.55 -17.47
C PHE A 139 -29.65 9.49 -18.47
N PRO A 140 -29.59 9.82 -19.78
CA PRO A 140 -29.04 8.92 -20.78
C PRO A 140 -27.53 8.72 -20.59
N PHE A 141 -27.05 7.54 -20.97
CA PHE A 141 -25.62 7.25 -20.98
C PHE A 141 -24.98 7.85 -22.24
N GLU A 142 -24.14 8.85 -22.05
CA GLU A 142 -23.38 9.51 -23.12
C GLU A 142 -21.90 9.10 -23.03
N ILE A 143 -21.52 8.13 -23.84
CA ILE A 143 -20.20 7.49 -23.79
C ILE A 143 -19.05 8.49 -23.94
N PHE A 144 -19.21 9.49 -24.80
CA PHE A 144 -18.18 10.50 -25.05
C PHE A 144 -17.99 11.42 -23.84
N GLN A 145 -19.07 11.92 -23.23
CA GLN A 145 -18.98 12.73 -22.02
C GLN A 145 -18.31 11.97 -20.88
N PHE A 146 -18.57 10.67 -20.79
CA PHE A 146 -18.03 9.82 -19.74
C PHE A 146 -16.53 9.53 -19.91
N ILE A 147 -16.09 9.16 -21.12
CA ILE A 147 -14.72 8.69 -21.38
C ILE A 147 -13.74 9.85 -21.63
N LYS A 148 -14.20 10.98 -22.16
CA LYS A 148 -13.37 12.17 -22.47
C LYS A 148 -12.42 12.59 -21.32
N PRO A 149 -12.87 12.75 -20.06
CA PRO A 149 -11.96 13.13 -18.98
C PRO A 149 -10.91 12.06 -18.66
N TYR A 150 -11.20 10.77 -18.82
CA TYR A 150 -10.20 9.71 -18.63
C TYR A 150 -9.06 9.82 -19.64
N LEU A 151 -9.38 10.07 -20.91
CA LEU A 151 -8.40 10.17 -21.99
C LEU A 151 -7.51 11.41 -21.85
N ILE A 152 -8.10 12.56 -21.49
CA ILE A 152 -7.41 13.84 -21.47
C ILE A 152 -6.68 14.07 -20.13
N ILE A 153 -7.23 13.58 -19.02
CA ILE A 153 -6.66 13.80 -17.68
C ILE A 153 -5.92 12.56 -17.21
N THR A 154 -6.63 11.46 -16.96
CA THR A 154 -6.07 10.34 -16.21
C THR A 154 -4.94 9.63 -16.97
N ILE A 155 -5.12 9.32 -18.26
CA ILE A 155 -4.13 8.56 -19.05
C ILE A 155 -2.77 9.29 -19.15
N PRO A 156 -2.68 10.57 -19.55
CA PRO A 156 -1.43 11.31 -19.58
C PRO A 156 -0.74 11.36 -18.20
N THR A 157 -1.50 11.55 -17.13
CA THR A 157 -0.98 11.56 -15.77
C THR A 157 -0.34 10.21 -15.41
N LEU A 158 -1.04 9.09 -15.68
CA LEU A 158 -0.50 7.75 -15.38
C LEU A 158 0.79 7.44 -16.16
N PHE A 159 0.93 7.95 -17.39
CA PHE A 159 2.17 7.83 -18.13
C PHE A 159 3.31 8.58 -17.44
N CYS A 160 3.07 9.82 -17.01
CA CYS A 160 4.04 10.61 -16.28
C CYS A 160 4.45 9.95 -14.96
N ILE A 161 3.51 9.33 -14.24
CA ILE A 161 3.78 8.56 -13.02
C ILE A 161 4.64 7.33 -13.31
N ALA A 162 4.42 6.64 -14.43
CA ALA A 162 5.28 5.53 -14.85
C ALA A 162 6.71 5.98 -15.18
N VAL A 163 6.86 7.14 -15.81
CA VAL A 163 8.17 7.77 -16.04
C VAL A 163 8.85 8.11 -14.71
N LEU A 164 8.14 8.76 -13.79
CA LEU A 164 8.69 9.12 -12.47
C LEU A 164 9.13 7.89 -11.69
N ALA A 165 8.33 6.81 -11.67
CA ALA A 165 8.72 5.57 -10.99
C ALA A 165 10.08 5.03 -11.49
N VAL A 166 10.29 5.01 -12.80
CA VAL A 166 11.57 4.58 -13.38
C VAL A 166 12.69 5.58 -13.09
N ALA A 167 12.44 6.89 -13.17
CA ALA A 167 13.43 7.92 -12.87
C ALA A 167 13.93 7.83 -11.42
N PHE A 168 13.00 7.72 -10.45
CA PHE A 168 13.33 7.54 -9.03
C PHE A 168 14.14 6.26 -8.80
N GLU A 169 13.80 5.17 -9.49
CA GLU A 169 14.53 3.90 -9.38
C GLU A 169 15.95 3.98 -9.97
N VAL A 170 16.15 4.77 -11.03
CA VAL A 170 17.48 5.00 -11.63
C VAL A 170 18.37 5.83 -10.70
N PHE A 171 17.88 6.96 -10.18
CA PHE A 171 18.67 7.87 -9.33
C PHE A 171 18.91 7.33 -7.92
N PHE A 172 17.87 6.77 -7.28
CA PHE A 172 17.91 6.38 -5.87
C PHE A 172 17.87 4.85 -5.70
N ARG A 173 18.44 4.10 -6.65
CA ARG A 173 18.36 2.63 -6.74
C ARG A 173 18.51 1.89 -5.40
N LYS A 174 19.48 2.30 -4.57
CA LYS A 174 19.78 1.65 -3.28
C LYS A 174 18.86 2.10 -2.13
N TYR A 175 18.21 3.24 -2.25
CA TYR A 175 17.48 3.91 -1.18
C TYR A 175 15.97 3.88 -1.43
N ILE A 176 15.36 2.71 -1.26
CA ILE A 176 13.91 2.55 -1.52
C ILE A 176 13.04 3.45 -0.64
N ILE A 177 13.48 3.70 0.60
CA ILE A 177 12.79 4.62 1.53
C ILE A 177 12.84 6.04 0.98
N LEU A 178 13.99 6.48 0.46
CA LEU A 178 14.14 7.82 -0.11
C LEU A 178 13.29 8.00 -1.37
N GLN A 179 13.16 6.95 -2.21
CA GLN A 179 12.25 6.99 -3.35
C GLN A 179 10.81 7.22 -2.91
N ASN A 180 10.36 6.48 -1.90
CA ASN A 180 8.99 6.53 -1.40
C ASN A 180 8.66 7.87 -0.73
N ILE A 181 9.58 8.37 0.10
CA ILE A 181 9.44 9.65 0.79
C ILE A 181 9.52 10.80 -0.22
N GLY A 182 10.50 10.78 -1.13
CA GLY A 182 10.67 11.81 -2.15
C GLY A 182 9.46 11.91 -3.08
N PHE A 183 8.89 10.77 -3.49
CA PHE A 183 7.66 10.78 -4.28
C PHE A 183 6.45 11.28 -3.48
N PHE A 184 6.32 10.91 -2.20
CA PHE A 184 5.24 11.42 -1.35
C PHE A 184 5.28 12.94 -1.27
N PHE A 185 6.45 13.53 -0.99
CA PHE A 185 6.61 14.99 -0.96
C PHE A 185 6.36 15.64 -2.32
N LEU A 186 6.82 15.03 -3.42
CA LEU A 186 6.54 15.52 -4.78
C LEU A 186 5.04 15.52 -5.06
N PHE A 187 4.34 14.43 -4.75
CA PHE A 187 2.89 14.32 -4.91
C PHE A 187 2.14 15.32 -4.03
N SER A 188 2.52 15.47 -2.77
CA SER A 188 1.95 16.47 -1.86
C SER A 188 2.18 17.89 -2.37
N PHE A 189 3.36 18.19 -2.91
CA PHE A 189 3.66 19.48 -3.52
C PHE A 189 2.78 19.75 -4.75
N LEU A 190 2.61 18.76 -5.64
CA LEU A 190 1.71 18.87 -6.80
C LEU A 190 0.25 19.09 -6.36
N MET A 191 -0.20 18.41 -5.31
CA MET A 191 -1.53 18.60 -4.71
C MET A 191 -1.69 19.98 -4.05
N LEU A 192 -0.69 20.50 -3.35
CA LEU A 192 -0.77 21.82 -2.70
C LEU A 192 -0.69 22.97 -3.70
N SER A 193 0.16 22.83 -4.72
CA SER A 193 0.32 23.80 -5.82
C SER A 193 -0.95 23.90 -6.66
N SER A 194 -1.90 22.97 -6.50
CA SER A 194 -3.15 22.94 -7.26
C SER A 194 -4.18 24.01 -6.88
N ARG A 195 -3.86 24.89 -5.93
CA ARG A 195 -4.80 25.87 -5.36
C ARG A 195 -4.61 27.31 -5.88
N THR A 196 -3.86 27.54 -6.96
CA THR A 196 -3.50 28.91 -7.36
C THR A 196 -3.78 29.24 -8.83
N ARG A 197 -4.65 30.25 -9.04
CA ARG A 197 -4.88 31.12 -10.20
C ARG A 197 -5.22 30.44 -11.54
N GLU A 198 -6.21 31.01 -12.25
CA GLU A 198 -6.77 30.50 -13.51
C GLU A 198 -5.76 30.41 -14.67
N ASP A 199 -4.60 31.08 -14.56
CA ASP A 199 -3.64 31.21 -15.67
C ASP A 199 -2.70 30.01 -15.88
N TYR A 200 -2.70 29.00 -14.97
CA TYR A 200 -1.64 27.97 -14.94
C TYR A 200 -2.10 26.52 -15.19
N PHE A 201 -3.29 26.29 -15.76
CA PHE A 201 -3.80 24.92 -16.00
C PHE A 201 -2.89 24.04 -16.87
N SER A 202 -2.04 24.63 -17.72
CA SER A 202 -1.06 23.89 -18.53
C SER A 202 0.03 23.20 -17.69
N PHE A 203 0.34 23.71 -16.49
CA PHE A 203 1.34 23.14 -15.58
C PHE A 203 0.76 22.11 -14.60
N ASP A 204 -0.57 21.94 -14.58
CA ASP A 204 -1.23 20.98 -13.71
C ASP A 204 -0.98 19.54 -14.17
N MET A 205 0.10 18.91 -13.71
CA MET A 205 0.43 17.53 -14.09
C MET A 205 -0.71 16.53 -13.78
N LEU A 206 -1.47 16.71 -12.70
CA LEU A 206 -2.55 15.79 -12.31
C LEU A 206 -3.83 16.01 -13.14
N GLY A 207 -3.98 17.20 -13.71
CA GLY A 207 -5.05 17.61 -14.62
C GLY A 207 -6.41 17.79 -13.95
N THR A 208 -6.44 17.94 -12.63
CA THR A 208 -7.67 18.04 -11.83
C THR A 208 -8.18 19.47 -11.70
N GLN A 209 -7.30 20.47 -11.77
CA GLN A 209 -7.60 21.87 -11.46
C GLN A 209 -8.62 22.48 -12.42
N ILE A 210 -8.46 22.22 -13.72
CA ILE A 210 -9.30 22.83 -14.74
C ILE A 210 -10.78 22.45 -14.59
N VAL A 211 -11.04 21.21 -14.18
CA VAL A 211 -12.40 20.72 -13.94
C VAL A 211 -12.93 21.29 -12.64
N MET A 212 -12.13 21.29 -11.58
CA MET A 212 -12.52 21.85 -10.29
C MET A 212 -12.88 23.33 -10.42
N ASN A 213 -12.08 24.12 -11.14
CA ASN A 213 -12.36 25.52 -11.41
C ASN A 213 -13.66 25.69 -12.21
N LYS A 214 -13.91 24.85 -13.21
CA LYS A 214 -15.15 24.91 -14.01
C LYS A 214 -16.38 24.60 -13.16
N MET A 215 -16.32 23.55 -12.32
CA MET A 215 -17.41 23.21 -11.41
C MET A 215 -17.63 24.31 -10.37
N GLU A 216 -16.56 24.90 -9.85
CA GLU A 216 -16.62 26.00 -8.88
C GLU A 216 -17.27 27.25 -9.49
N ASN A 217 -16.82 27.66 -10.68
CA ASN A 217 -17.38 28.82 -11.38
C ASN A 217 -18.87 28.61 -11.69
N GLN A 218 -19.28 27.41 -12.09
CA GLN A 218 -20.70 27.11 -12.33
C GLN A 218 -21.54 27.20 -11.05
N VAL A 219 -21.03 26.74 -9.90
CA VAL A 219 -21.72 26.89 -8.61
C VAL A 219 -21.75 28.36 -8.16
N ARG A 220 -20.67 29.11 -8.40
CA ARG A 220 -20.57 30.54 -8.07
C ARG A 220 -21.60 31.39 -8.80
N GLU A 221 -21.87 31.08 -10.06
CA GLU A 221 -22.94 31.70 -10.85
C GLU A 221 -24.33 31.43 -10.23
N LEU A 222 -24.53 30.24 -9.65
CA LEU A 222 -25.80 29.88 -8.99
C LEU A 222 -25.97 30.52 -7.60
N THR A 223 -24.88 30.85 -6.91
CA THR A 223 -24.91 31.40 -5.53
C THR A 223 -24.75 32.91 -5.44
N GLN A 224 -24.87 33.65 -6.56
CA GLN A 224 -24.80 35.13 -6.61
C GLN A 224 -23.60 35.75 -5.86
N GLY A 225 -22.42 35.12 -5.94
CA GLY A 225 -21.18 35.73 -5.45
C GLY A 225 -20.96 35.73 -3.94
N ASP A 226 -21.78 35.01 -3.15
CA ASP A 226 -21.41 34.70 -1.76
C ASP A 226 -20.01 34.06 -1.76
N ARG A 227 -19.12 34.56 -0.90
CA ARG A 227 -17.71 34.15 -0.87
C ARG A 227 -17.61 32.65 -0.62
N ILE A 228 -17.43 31.88 -1.69
CA ILE A 228 -17.04 30.47 -1.66
C ILE A 228 -15.71 30.41 -0.90
N LYS A 229 -15.77 30.09 0.39
CA LYS A 229 -14.58 29.95 1.24
C LYS A 229 -14.13 28.50 1.37
N GLU A 230 -14.97 27.54 0.99
CA GLU A 230 -14.74 26.12 1.26
C GLU A 230 -14.97 25.25 0.00
N LEU A 231 -13.89 24.97 -0.71
CA LEU A 231 -13.83 23.87 -1.68
C LEU A 231 -13.23 22.65 -0.98
N SER A 232 -14.03 21.60 -0.82
CA SER A 232 -13.59 20.34 -0.23
C SER A 232 -13.47 19.26 -1.31
N ILE A 233 -12.23 18.82 -1.54
CA ILE A 233 -11.91 17.64 -2.37
C ILE A 233 -11.54 16.51 -1.41
N GLY A 234 -12.28 15.40 -1.47
CA GLY A 234 -12.13 14.27 -0.56
C GLY A 234 -13.44 13.86 0.09
N TYR A 235 -13.39 12.85 0.96
CA TYR A 235 -14.60 12.35 1.63
C TYR A 235 -15.10 13.35 2.67
N VAL A 236 -16.13 14.10 2.31
CA VAL A 236 -16.88 14.94 3.23
C VAL A 236 -17.97 14.09 3.86
N ILE A 237 -17.78 13.75 5.13
CA ILE A 237 -18.70 12.92 5.91
C ILE A 237 -19.64 13.85 6.69
N GLY A 238 -20.95 13.64 6.56
CA GLY A 238 -21.95 14.39 7.31
C GLY A 238 -22.78 15.37 6.48
N ASN A 239 -24.00 15.57 6.97
CA ASN A 239 -25.02 16.50 6.49
C ASN A 239 -25.65 16.18 5.12
N LYS A 240 -26.38 15.05 5.05
CA LYS A 240 -27.20 14.62 3.89
C LYS A 240 -28.31 15.63 3.52
N ASN A 241 -28.75 16.44 4.48
CA ASN A 241 -29.98 17.25 4.35
C ASN A 241 -29.74 18.69 3.89
N ALA A 242 -28.48 19.11 3.67
CA ALA A 242 -28.15 20.48 3.25
C ALA A 242 -27.68 20.58 1.79
N THR A 243 -27.45 19.46 1.08
CA THR A 243 -26.83 19.52 -0.24
C THR A 243 -27.84 19.74 -1.38
N LYS A 244 -27.69 20.84 -2.10
CA LYS A 244 -28.41 21.17 -3.34
C LYS A 244 -27.75 20.47 -4.54
N LYS A 245 -28.53 20.17 -5.57
CA LYS A 245 -28.02 19.57 -6.81
C LYS A 245 -27.89 20.62 -7.92
N PHE A 246 -26.86 20.50 -8.76
CA PHE A 246 -26.71 21.30 -9.97
C PHE A 246 -26.44 20.43 -11.18
N HIS A 247 -26.83 20.90 -12.36
CA HIS A 247 -26.70 20.14 -13.59
C HIS A 247 -25.36 20.43 -14.28
N PHE A 248 -24.42 19.48 -14.24
CA PHE A 248 -23.09 19.64 -14.85
C PHE A 248 -23.04 19.04 -16.26
N ASN A 249 -22.90 19.87 -17.29
CA ASN A 249 -22.92 19.46 -18.70
C ASN A 249 -21.56 19.02 -19.26
N GLY A 250 -20.56 18.82 -18.38
CA GLY A 250 -19.20 18.59 -18.81
C GLY A 250 -18.52 19.89 -19.26
N MET A 251 -17.37 19.75 -19.91
CA MET A 251 -16.62 20.89 -20.44
C MET A 251 -15.91 20.58 -21.75
N GLU A 252 -15.62 21.64 -22.49
CA GLU A 252 -14.65 21.61 -23.57
C GLU A 252 -13.28 21.96 -23.01
N PHE A 253 -12.29 21.12 -23.29
CA PHE A 253 -10.93 21.40 -22.88
C PHE A 253 -10.32 22.39 -23.87
N PRO A 254 -9.75 23.51 -23.42
CA PRO A 254 -9.07 24.43 -24.30
C PRO A 254 -7.88 23.75 -24.96
N TYR A 255 -7.58 24.12 -26.21
CA TYR A 255 -6.47 23.52 -26.97
C TYR A 255 -5.14 23.65 -26.22
N SER A 256 -4.92 24.74 -25.48
CA SER A 256 -3.74 24.94 -24.64
C SER A 256 -3.56 23.85 -23.59
N PHE A 257 -4.66 23.37 -22.97
CA PHE A 257 -4.63 22.29 -22.00
C PHE A 257 -4.35 20.94 -22.69
N VAL A 258 -5.00 20.66 -23.82
CA VAL A 258 -4.77 19.39 -24.55
C VAL A 258 -3.32 19.31 -25.05
N ILE A 259 -2.79 20.39 -25.61
CA ILE A 259 -1.38 20.48 -26.03
C ILE A 259 -0.46 20.27 -24.81
N SER A 260 -0.79 20.84 -23.65
CA SER A 260 0.01 20.61 -22.44
C SER A 260 0.09 19.13 -22.05
N ARG A 261 -0.97 18.32 -22.23
CA ARG A 261 -0.94 16.88 -21.94
C ARG A 261 0.05 16.13 -22.84
N ILE A 262 0.06 16.49 -24.14
CA ILE A 262 1.01 15.93 -25.11
C ILE A 262 2.44 16.36 -24.74
N LEU A 263 2.64 17.61 -24.33
CA LEU A 263 3.93 18.11 -23.84
C LEU A 263 4.40 17.34 -22.60
N TRP A 264 3.52 17.07 -21.62
CA TRP A 264 3.88 16.27 -20.45
C TRP A 264 4.32 14.85 -20.81
N VAL A 265 3.60 14.18 -21.72
CA VAL A 265 3.97 12.84 -22.21
C VAL A 265 5.31 12.86 -22.94
N THR A 266 5.54 13.84 -23.82
CA THR A 266 6.78 13.97 -24.59
C THR A 266 7.97 14.34 -23.69
N LEU A 267 7.81 15.26 -22.75
CA LEU A 267 8.81 15.59 -21.72
C LEU A 267 9.15 14.38 -20.86
N GLY A 268 8.14 13.59 -20.47
CA GLY A 268 8.35 12.34 -19.73
C GLY A 268 9.18 11.33 -20.55
N ALA A 269 8.88 11.17 -21.84
CA ALA A 269 9.69 10.32 -22.71
C ALA A 269 11.14 10.85 -22.85
N LEU A 270 11.31 12.16 -23.04
CA LEU A 270 12.62 12.82 -23.11
C LEU A 270 13.43 12.62 -21.83
N LEU A 271 12.78 12.73 -20.66
CA LEU A 271 13.42 12.48 -19.37
C LEU A 271 14.02 11.07 -19.31
N ILE A 272 13.35 10.05 -19.85
CA ILE A 272 13.90 8.68 -19.92
C ILE A 272 15.17 8.62 -20.77
N PHE A 273 15.22 9.33 -21.90
CA PHE A 273 16.43 9.41 -22.70
C PHE A 273 17.57 10.10 -21.95
N LEU A 274 17.31 11.19 -21.23
CA LEU A 274 18.31 11.89 -20.42
C LEU A 274 18.86 11.01 -19.27
N ILE A 275 17.99 10.32 -18.53
CA ILE A 275 18.43 9.46 -17.41
C ILE A 275 19.13 8.18 -17.87
N THR A 276 19.04 7.83 -19.16
CA THR A 276 19.69 6.62 -19.71
C THR A 276 21.20 6.67 -19.48
N GLY A 277 21.83 7.84 -19.53
CA GLY A 277 23.26 8.01 -19.24
C GLY A 277 23.64 7.71 -17.79
N PHE A 278 22.74 7.92 -16.84
CA PHE A 278 22.96 7.62 -15.42
C PHE A 278 22.72 6.14 -15.08
N PHE A 279 21.99 5.42 -15.94
CA PHE A 279 21.70 4.01 -15.75
C PHE A 279 22.91 3.13 -16.04
N HIS A 280 23.69 2.85 -15.00
CA HIS A 280 24.73 1.83 -15.05
C HIS A 280 24.04 0.46 -14.98
N ARG A 281 24.07 -0.26 -16.12
CA ARG A 281 23.50 -1.61 -16.33
C ARG A 281 24.03 -2.58 -15.28
N PHE A 282 23.30 -3.67 -15.02
CA PHE A 282 23.48 -4.72 -13.99
C PHE A 282 24.92 -5.28 -13.82
N SER A 283 25.87 -4.42 -13.49
CA SER A 283 27.26 -4.75 -13.34
C SER A 283 27.40 -5.57 -12.07
N LEU A 284 28.10 -6.69 -12.15
CA LEU A 284 28.55 -7.48 -10.99
C LEU A 284 29.36 -6.62 -10.00
N ASN A 285 29.79 -5.43 -10.41
CA ASN A 285 30.44 -4.39 -9.61
C ASN A 285 29.47 -3.54 -8.77
N GLU A 286 28.32 -4.06 -8.34
CA GLU A 286 27.80 -3.60 -7.05
C GLU A 286 28.83 -4.01 -5.99
N LYS A 287 29.83 -3.15 -5.83
CA LYS A 287 30.82 -3.19 -4.76
C LYS A 287 30.06 -3.52 -3.50
N SER A 288 30.35 -4.68 -2.94
CA SER A 288 30.17 -4.93 -1.51
C SER A 288 30.77 -3.72 -0.79
N VAL A 289 29.90 -2.83 -0.33
CA VAL A 289 30.25 -1.82 0.66
C VAL A 289 30.53 -2.66 1.91
N GLN A 290 31.77 -2.84 2.38
CA GLN A 290 32.84 -1.86 2.52
C GLN A 290 34.19 -2.41 2.02
N LYS A 291 34.90 -1.62 1.20
CA LYS A 291 36.35 -1.57 1.36
C LYS A 291 36.58 -0.92 2.72
N THR A 292 36.85 -1.73 3.73
CA THR A 292 37.66 -1.29 4.86
C THR A 292 38.91 -0.61 4.29
N PRO A 293 39.47 0.42 4.95
CA PRO A 293 40.76 0.93 4.55
C PRO A 293 41.69 -0.27 4.43
N LYS A 294 42.46 -0.37 3.34
CA LYS A 294 43.54 -1.33 3.25
C LYS A 294 44.53 -0.99 4.37
N ILE A 295 44.27 -1.50 5.58
CA ILE A 295 45.32 -1.82 6.52
C ILE A 295 46.22 -2.72 5.70
N ALA A 296 47.47 -2.28 5.48
CA ALA A 296 48.45 -3.09 4.79
C ALA A 296 48.46 -4.46 5.47
N ILE A 297 47.87 -5.45 4.81
CA ILE A 297 47.98 -6.84 5.22
C ILE A 297 49.44 -7.15 4.91
N LYS A 298 50.30 -7.05 5.94
CA LYS A 298 51.60 -7.72 5.93
C LYS A 298 51.31 -9.14 5.48
N THR A 299 51.93 -9.53 4.37
CA THR A 299 51.91 -10.87 3.79
C THR A 299 52.50 -11.86 4.79
N GLY A 300 51.66 -12.29 5.73
CA GLY A 300 51.75 -13.59 6.35
C GLY A 300 50.48 -14.31 5.94
N ILE A 301 50.63 -15.39 5.17
CA ILE A 301 49.54 -16.31 4.88
C ILE A 301 49.20 -16.97 6.23
N THR A 302 48.37 -16.31 7.03
CA THR A 302 47.62 -17.01 8.07
C THR A 302 46.38 -17.53 7.38
N ASN A 303 46.37 -18.84 7.11
CA ASN A 303 45.11 -19.53 6.95
C ASN A 303 44.24 -19.07 8.12
N LYS A 304 43.14 -18.36 7.84
CA LYS A 304 42.06 -18.25 8.81
C LYS A 304 41.39 -19.62 8.84
N GLU A 305 42.12 -20.60 9.37
CA GLU A 305 41.54 -21.83 9.85
C GLU A 305 40.44 -21.40 10.80
N ILE A 306 39.20 -21.77 10.48
CA ILE A 306 38.10 -21.65 11.42
C ILE A 306 38.48 -22.60 12.55
N TYR A 307 39.04 -22.06 13.63
CA TYR A 307 39.31 -22.81 14.84
C TYR A 307 37.97 -23.28 15.40
N ILE A 308 37.60 -24.52 15.06
CA ILE A 308 36.36 -25.16 15.51
C ILE A 308 36.30 -25.15 17.04
N SER A 309 37.46 -25.18 17.71
CA SER A 309 37.63 -25.05 19.16
C SER A 309 37.15 -23.71 19.75
N GLY A 310 37.01 -22.66 18.94
CA GLY A 310 36.49 -21.34 19.34
C GLY A 310 34.99 -21.18 19.15
N LEU A 311 34.30 -22.14 18.52
CA LEU A 311 32.84 -22.13 18.43
C LEU A 311 32.26 -22.46 19.81
N SER A 312 31.21 -21.74 20.22
CA SER A 312 30.57 -22.03 21.51
C SER A 312 30.11 -23.49 21.54
N LYS A 313 30.38 -24.20 22.64
CA LYS A 313 29.90 -25.58 22.83
C LYS A 313 28.40 -25.65 22.50
N LEU A 314 28.06 -26.55 21.57
CA LEU A 314 26.68 -26.80 21.17
C LEU A 314 25.95 -27.43 22.36
N THR A 315 25.08 -26.68 23.02
CA THR A 315 24.19 -27.21 24.04
C THR A 315 22.88 -27.60 23.37
N THR A 316 22.57 -28.90 23.36
CA THR A 316 21.31 -29.41 22.81
C THR A 316 20.17 -29.09 23.78
N ASN A 317 19.35 -28.11 23.44
CA ASN A 317 18.16 -27.77 24.21
C ASN A 317 16.88 -28.05 23.39
N PHE A 318 16.10 -29.04 23.84
CA PHE A 318 14.86 -29.44 23.19
C PHE A 318 13.62 -28.67 23.68
N SER A 319 13.79 -27.71 24.60
CA SER A 319 12.70 -26.85 25.06
C SER A 319 12.29 -25.81 24.00
N ILE A 320 11.10 -25.23 24.18
CA ILE A 320 10.56 -24.19 23.29
C ILE A 320 11.11 -22.80 23.62
N LEU A 321 11.57 -22.57 24.85
CA LEU A 321 11.98 -21.25 25.34
C LEU A 321 13.14 -20.62 24.56
N PRO A 322 14.21 -21.36 24.18
CA PRO A 322 15.27 -20.80 23.35
C PRO A 322 14.74 -20.33 21.99
N LEU A 323 13.83 -21.11 21.38
CA LEU A 323 13.19 -20.76 20.11
C LEU A 323 12.32 -19.51 20.26
N LEU A 324 11.48 -19.46 21.30
CA LEU A 324 10.67 -18.29 21.62
C LEU A 324 11.54 -17.04 21.81
N LYS A 325 12.66 -17.16 22.53
CA LYS A 325 13.63 -16.06 22.71
C LYS A 325 14.23 -15.63 21.38
N THR A 326 14.62 -16.56 20.52
CA THR A 326 15.14 -16.23 19.18
C THR A 326 14.08 -15.55 18.32
N GLU A 327 12.84 -16.02 18.36
CA GLU A 327 11.72 -15.44 17.62
C GLU A 327 11.42 -14.00 18.07
N LEU A 328 11.38 -13.75 19.38
CA LEU A 328 11.27 -12.41 19.94
C LEU A 328 12.43 -11.50 19.51
N LEU A 329 13.67 -12.00 19.60
CA LEU A 329 14.85 -11.24 19.16
C LEU A 329 14.80 -10.91 17.67
N LEU A 330 14.32 -11.83 16.83
CA LEU A 330 14.14 -11.59 15.40
C LEU A 330 13.09 -10.51 15.16
N LEU A 331 11.93 -10.56 15.83
CA LEU A 331 10.91 -9.51 15.74
C LEU A 331 11.45 -8.14 16.19
N ILE A 332 12.25 -8.13 17.26
CA ILE A 332 12.80 -6.88 17.82
C ILE A 332 13.87 -6.26 16.93
N ARG A 333 14.75 -7.09 16.37
CA ARG A 333 15.85 -6.64 15.51
C ARG A 333 15.42 -6.39 14.06
N LYS A 334 14.16 -6.71 13.73
CA LYS A 334 13.63 -6.52 12.39
C LYS A 334 13.22 -5.06 12.15
N GLY A 335 13.75 -4.51 11.05
CA GLY A 335 13.58 -3.13 10.65
C GLY A 335 14.66 -2.22 11.23
N GLU A 336 14.55 -0.92 10.93
CA GLU A 336 15.47 0.09 11.45
C GLU A 336 15.28 0.31 12.95
N LYS A 337 16.38 0.52 13.69
CA LYS A 337 16.34 0.72 15.15
C LYS A 337 15.47 1.91 15.56
N TRP A 338 15.41 2.96 14.73
CA TRP A 338 14.60 4.15 15.01
C TRP A 338 13.09 3.85 15.05
N PHE A 339 12.63 2.76 14.42
CA PHE A 339 11.22 2.38 14.47
C PHE A 339 10.74 2.08 15.90
N TRP A 340 11.65 1.68 16.81
CA TRP A 340 11.32 1.54 18.22
C TRP A 340 10.92 2.85 18.90
N PHE A 341 11.41 3.99 18.42
CA PHE A 341 10.99 5.31 18.89
C PHE A 341 9.51 5.58 18.58
N ILE A 342 9.04 5.18 17.39
CA ILE A 342 7.61 5.27 17.02
C ILE A 342 6.77 4.39 17.95
N ASN A 343 7.23 3.17 18.23
CA ASN A 343 6.53 2.27 19.17
C ASN A 343 6.43 2.88 20.57
N THR A 344 7.51 3.49 21.08
CA THR A 344 7.49 4.14 22.40
C THR A 344 6.56 5.35 22.44
N ILE A 345 6.52 6.15 21.36
CA ILE A 345 5.56 7.26 21.25
C ILE A 345 4.13 6.71 21.25
N GLY A 346 3.83 5.67 20.46
CA GLY A 346 2.51 5.06 20.43
C GLY A 346 2.07 4.52 21.80
N MET A 347 2.96 3.84 22.52
CA MET A 347 2.72 3.38 23.89
C MET A 347 2.45 4.54 24.87
N LEU A 348 3.19 5.64 24.73
CA LEU A 348 2.98 6.84 25.54
C LEU A 348 1.63 7.51 25.22
N LEU A 349 1.26 7.59 23.94
CA LEU A 349 -0.05 8.10 23.51
C LEU A 349 -1.21 7.24 24.05
N LEU A 350 -1.05 5.91 24.10
CA LEU A 350 -2.01 4.99 24.73
C LEU A 350 -2.19 5.25 26.23
N ALA A 351 -1.15 5.75 26.91
CA ALA A 351 -1.22 6.08 28.33
C ALA A 351 -1.93 7.42 28.59
N ILE A 352 -1.69 8.43 27.75
CA ILE A 352 -2.06 9.83 28.05
C ILE A 352 -3.40 10.24 27.43
N LEU A 353 -3.71 9.82 26.20
CA LEU A 353 -4.89 10.29 25.48
C LEU A 353 -6.20 9.79 26.11
N PRO A 354 -7.35 10.46 25.87
CA PRO A 354 -8.65 9.98 26.30
C PRO A 354 -8.87 8.51 25.92
N LEU A 355 -9.52 7.74 26.80
CA LEU A 355 -9.63 6.27 26.65
C LEU A 355 -10.25 5.88 25.31
N GLU A 356 -11.29 6.59 24.87
CA GLU A 356 -11.93 6.39 23.58
C GLU A 356 -10.96 6.58 22.41
N ILE A 357 -10.14 7.64 22.43
CA ILE A 357 -9.18 7.93 21.35
C ILE A 357 -8.05 6.90 21.36
N ALA A 358 -7.54 6.57 22.55
CA ALA A 358 -6.48 5.59 22.72
C ALA A 358 -6.89 4.20 22.23
N HIS A 359 -8.10 3.76 22.59
CA HIS A 359 -8.64 2.48 22.19
C HIS A 359 -9.01 2.48 20.70
N GLN A 360 -9.81 3.42 20.23
CA GLN A 360 -10.38 3.44 18.87
C GLN A 360 -9.34 3.72 17.77
N PHE A 361 -8.37 4.60 18.02
CA PHE A 361 -7.45 5.07 16.98
C PHE A 361 -6.01 4.65 17.23
N VAL A 362 -5.46 4.95 18.42
CA VAL A 362 -4.03 4.77 18.67
C VAL A 362 -3.63 3.30 18.66
N LEU A 363 -4.40 2.42 19.30
CA LEU A 363 -4.12 0.98 19.37
C LEU A 363 -4.07 0.32 17.97
N PRO A 364 -5.09 0.42 17.11
CA PRO A 364 -5.05 -0.22 15.80
C PRO A 364 -3.97 0.39 14.89
N ILE A 365 -3.67 1.70 15.00
CA ILE A 365 -2.54 2.32 14.28
C ILE A 365 -1.21 1.74 14.76
N LEU A 366 -1.02 1.60 16.07
CA LEU A 366 0.20 1.04 16.66
C LEU A 366 0.38 -0.42 16.26
N TRP A 367 -0.67 -1.23 16.28
CA TRP A 367 -0.60 -2.60 15.78
C TRP A 367 -0.37 -2.67 14.26
N PHE A 368 -1.04 -1.82 13.47
CA PHE A 368 -0.83 -1.74 12.03
C PHE A 368 0.62 -1.39 11.68
N SER A 369 1.28 -0.55 12.46
CA SER A 369 2.70 -0.25 12.27
C SER A 369 3.59 -1.52 12.36
N GLN A 370 3.17 -2.56 13.09
CA GLN A 370 3.86 -3.83 13.18
C GLN A 370 3.55 -4.79 12.02
N VAL A 371 2.74 -4.38 11.03
CA VAL A 371 2.30 -5.24 9.92
C VAL A 371 3.47 -5.94 9.23
N SER A 372 4.58 -5.23 8.98
CA SER A 372 5.76 -5.79 8.32
C SER A 372 6.45 -6.89 9.14
N ARG A 373 6.35 -6.84 10.47
CA ARG A 373 6.92 -7.83 11.38
C ARG A 373 6.06 -9.09 11.40
N ILE A 374 4.75 -8.91 11.53
CA ILE A 374 3.75 -9.97 11.69
C ILE A 374 3.46 -10.68 10.36
N SER A 375 3.46 -9.95 9.24
CA SER A 375 3.16 -10.52 7.91
C SER A 375 4.16 -11.57 7.44
N GLU A 376 5.40 -11.55 7.97
CA GLU A 376 6.43 -12.52 7.60
C GLU A 376 6.54 -13.70 8.56
N LEU A 377 5.68 -13.76 9.59
CA LEU A 377 5.77 -14.73 10.69
C LEU A 377 6.03 -16.15 10.22
N THR A 378 5.24 -16.60 9.25
CA THR A 378 5.22 -17.98 8.73
C THR A 378 5.80 -18.11 7.33
N THR A 379 6.29 -17.01 6.75
CA THR A 379 6.80 -16.93 5.37
C THR A 379 8.29 -16.61 5.28
N LYS A 380 8.91 -16.14 6.37
CA LYS A 380 10.33 -15.79 6.44
C LYS A 380 11.25 -16.97 6.13
N GLU A 381 10.90 -18.21 6.48
CA GLU A 381 11.70 -19.39 6.18
C GLU A 381 11.80 -19.66 4.67
N PHE A 382 10.70 -19.47 3.96
CA PHE A 382 10.68 -19.58 2.49
C PHE A 382 11.38 -18.40 1.83
N THR A 383 11.11 -17.18 2.32
CA THR A 383 11.70 -15.95 1.79
C THR A 383 13.22 -15.97 1.87
N ASN A 384 13.78 -16.44 2.99
CA ASN A 384 15.21 -16.56 3.21
C ASN A 384 15.80 -17.91 2.73
N LYS A 385 14.99 -18.78 2.12
CA LYS A 385 15.39 -20.11 1.62
C LYS A 385 16.03 -21.02 2.70
N VAL A 386 15.61 -20.86 3.95
CA VAL A 386 16.07 -21.69 5.09
C VAL A 386 15.04 -22.73 5.52
N HIS A 387 13.89 -22.80 4.84
CA HIS A 387 12.81 -23.74 5.17
C HIS A 387 13.25 -25.20 5.22
N TYR A 388 14.14 -25.67 4.34
CA TYR A 388 14.69 -27.03 4.41
C TYR A 388 15.38 -27.33 5.74
N PHE A 389 16.14 -26.38 6.29
CA PHE A 389 16.81 -26.54 7.59
C PHE A 389 15.83 -26.37 8.76
N ALA A 390 14.96 -25.37 8.69
CA ALA A 390 14.00 -25.08 9.75
C ALA A 390 12.99 -26.22 9.94
N PHE A 391 12.56 -26.84 8.84
CA PHE A 391 11.52 -27.88 8.84
C PHE A 391 12.07 -29.29 9.08
N ALA A 392 13.37 -29.52 8.85
CA ALA A 392 14.05 -30.74 9.30
C ALA A 392 14.39 -30.73 10.81
N SER A 393 14.14 -29.63 11.52
CA SER A 393 14.43 -29.51 12.95
C SER A 393 13.52 -30.41 13.82
N PHE A 394 13.94 -30.72 15.05
CA PHE A 394 13.15 -31.55 15.96
C PHE A 394 11.79 -30.92 16.28
N LYS A 395 10.69 -31.60 15.90
CA LYS A 395 9.28 -31.22 16.13
C LYS A 395 8.95 -29.78 15.66
N PRO A 396 9.06 -29.45 14.37
CA PRO A 396 8.94 -28.08 13.87
C PRO A 396 7.52 -27.51 14.06
N LEU A 397 6.47 -28.34 13.96
CA LEU A 397 5.09 -27.92 14.26
C LEU A 397 4.92 -27.43 15.69
N HIS A 398 5.40 -28.21 16.65
CA HIS A 398 5.14 -27.93 18.06
C HIS A 398 6.13 -26.92 18.62
N ARG A 399 7.35 -26.85 18.08
CA ARG A 399 8.39 -25.98 18.61
C ARG A 399 8.50 -24.69 17.83
N LEU A 400 8.70 -24.75 16.52
CA LEU A 400 8.92 -23.55 15.70
C LEU A 400 7.64 -22.76 15.52
N LEU A 401 6.57 -23.38 15.01
CA LEU A 401 5.31 -22.67 14.73
C LEU A 401 4.67 -22.10 16.00
N ILE A 402 4.65 -22.85 17.10
CA ILE A 402 4.14 -22.33 18.38
C ILE A 402 5.02 -21.18 18.91
N SER A 403 6.35 -21.27 18.79
CA SER A 403 7.24 -20.16 19.18
C SER A 403 6.99 -18.90 18.37
N GLN A 404 6.76 -19.04 17.06
CA GLN A 404 6.42 -17.93 16.18
C GLN A 404 5.10 -17.26 16.63
N LEU A 405 4.03 -18.04 16.76
CA LEU A 405 2.72 -17.55 17.19
C LEU A 405 2.80 -16.86 18.57
N LEU A 406 3.46 -17.49 19.55
CA LEU A 406 3.63 -16.92 20.88
C LEU A 406 4.45 -15.62 20.86
N ALA A 407 5.58 -15.58 20.14
CA ALA A 407 6.43 -14.39 20.09
C ALA A 407 5.68 -13.16 19.54
N SER A 408 4.87 -13.36 18.49
CA SER A 408 4.09 -12.27 17.90
C SER A 408 2.92 -11.83 18.78
N SER A 409 2.25 -12.78 19.44
CA SER A 409 1.18 -12.47 20.41
C SER A 409 1.74 -11.67 21.59
N ILE A 410 2.90 -12.08 22.13
CA ILE A 410 3.60 -11.36 23.21
C ILE A 410 3.94 -9.94 22.76
N LEU A 411 4.45 -9.76 21.53
CA LEU A 411 4.79 -8.43 21.01
C LEU A 411 3.55 -7.50 20.93
N LEU A 412 2.44 -7.99 20.38
CA LEU A 412 1.22 -7.18 20.25
C LEU A 412 0.60 -6.81 21.59
N ILE A 413 0.56 -7.76 22.53
CA ILE A 413 0.08 -7.53 23.90
C ILE A 413 1.00 -6.56 24.63
N PHE A 414 2.33 -6.71 24.47
CA PHE A 414 3.31 -5.80 25.06
C PHE A 414 3.10 -4.34 24.64
N LEU A 415 2.86 -4.11 23.35
CA LEU A 415 2.57 -2.76 22.84
C LEU A 415 1.25 -2.18 23.38
N ALA A 416 0.30 -3.03 23.76
CA ALA A 416 -1.00 -2.63 24.32
C ALA A 416 -1.00 -2.44 25.85
N ILE A 417 0.09 -2.77 26.56
CA ILE A 417 0.18 -2.72 28.03
C ILE A 417 -0.34 -1.41 28.63
N PRO A 418 0.02 -0.21 28.14
CA PRO A 418 -0.45 1.04 28.73
C PRO A 418 -1.97 1.18 28.72
N LEU A 419 -2.63 0.74 27.64
CA LEU A 419 -4.08 0.75 27.53
C LEU A 419 -4.72 -0.34 28.39
N LEU A 420 -4.14 -1.54 28.42
CA LEU A 420 -4.60 -2.65 29.27
C LEU A 420 -4.58 -2.25 30.75
N ALA A 421 -3.50 -1.62 31.22
CA ALA A 421 -3.38 -1.12 32.58
C ALA A 421 -4.49 -0.11 32.93
N ARG A 422 -4.80 0.81 32.00
CA ARG A 422 -5.90 1.77 32.18
C ARG A 422 -7.27 1.11 32.22
N LEU A 423 -7.52 0.10 31.39
CA LEU A 423 -8.79 -0.63 31.38
C LEU A 423 -9.01 -1.44 32.67
N ILE A 424 -7.93 -1.93 33.29
CA ILE A 424 -7.99 -2.55 34.63
C ILE A 424 -8.45 -1.52 35.67
N LEU A 425 -7.89 -0.31 35.65
CA LEU A 425 -8.27 0.77 36.57
C LEU A 425 -9.74 1.19 36.42
N VAL A 426 -10.26 1.14 35.19
CA VAL A 426 -11.67 1.45 34.87
C VAL A 426 -12.59 0.23 35.05
N SER A 427 -12.05 -0.93 35.45
CA SER A 427 -12.78 -2.20 35.61
C SER A 427 -13.53 -2.69 34.35
N ASN A 428 -13.09 -2.29 33.15
CA ASN A 428 -13.70 -2.73 31.89
C ASN A 428 -13.05 -4.03 31.39
N PHE A 429 -13.45 -5.15 32.00
CA PHE A 429 -12.90 -6.47 31.70
C PHE A 429 -13.25 -6.98 30.29
N ILE A 430 -14.38 -6.54 29.73
CA ILE A 430 -14.81 -6.94 28.38
C ILE A 430 -13.83 -6.37 27.37
N ALA A 431 -13.60 -5.05 27.37
CA ALA A 431 -12.63 -4.40 26.49
C ALA A 431 -11.22 -4.96 26.67
N LEU A 432 -10.81 -5.24 27.91
CA LEU A 432 -9.53 -5.86 28.22
C LEU A 432 -9.38 -7.23 27.54
N SER A 433 -10.39 -8.09 27.67
CA SER A 433 -10.39 -9.40 27.02
C SER A 433 -10.43 -9.29 25.49
N SER A 434 -11.17 -8.33 24.93
CA SER A 434 -11.25 -8.09 23.49
C SER A 434 -9.92 -7.63 22.90
N ILE A 435 -9.14 -6.81 23.60
CA ILE A 435 -7.80 -6.39 23.14
C ILE A 435 -6.84 -7.58 23.13
N ILE A 436 -6.81 -8.39 24.20
CA ILE A 436 -5.91 -9.56 24.27
C ILE A 436 -6.26 -10.55 23.15
N LEU A 437 -7.54 -10.90 23.02
CA LEU A 437 -8.00 -11.82 21.99
C LEU A 437 -7.84 -11.23 20.58
N GLY A 438 -8.06 -9.92 20.41
CA GLY A 438 -7.86 -9.23 19.13
C GLY A 438 -6.42 -9.28 18.64
N GLY A 439 -5.45 -9.07 19.54
CA GLY A 439 -4.04 -9.22 19.23
C GLY A 439 -3.69 -10.65 18.81
N ILE A 440 -4.18 -11.65 19.56
CA ILE A 440 -3.97 -13.07 19.21
C ILE A 440 -4.64 -13.39 17.87
N PHE A 441 -5.86 -12.93 17.64
CA PHE A 441 -6.60 -13.10 16.38
C PHE A 441 -5.79 -12.58 15.18
N LEU A 442 -5.20 -11.38 15.26
CA LEU A 442 -4.35 -10.84 14.19
C LEU A 442 -3.15 -11.75 13.88
N VAL A 443 -2.52 -12.33 14.90
CA VAL A 443 -1.38 -13.25 14.72
C VAL A 443 -1.81 -14.53 14.01
N PHE A 444 -2.94 -15.13 14.42
CA PHE A 444 -3.47 -16.32 13.78
C PHE A 444 -3.95 -16.04 12.35
N LEU A 445 -4.54 -14.88 12.10
CA LEU A 445 -4.94 -14.44 10.77
C LEU A 445 -3.71 -14.28 9.85
N ALA A 446 -2.65 -13.64 10.35
CA ALA A 446 -1.38 -13.51 9.64
C ALA A 446 -0.74 -14.87 9.32
N ALA A 447 -0.74 -15.78 10.31
CA ALA A 447 -0.21 -17.12 10.14
C ALA A 447 -0.98 -17.91 9.08
N ALA A 448 -2.32 -17.88 9.13
CA ALA A 448 -3.19 -18.56 8.18
C ALA A 448 -2.95 -18.06 6.76
N PHE A 449 -2.99 -16.75 6.55
CA PHE A 449 -2.75 -16.16 5.24
C PHE A 449 -1.33 -16.39 4.73
N GLY A 450 -0.32 -16.29 5.60
CA GLY A 450 1.06 -16.58 5.24
C GLY A 450 1.27 -18.03 4.81
N ILE A 451 0.63 -18.99 5.48
CA ILE A 451 0.75 -20.42 5.16
C ILE A 451 -0.01 -20.78 3.87
N ILE A 452 -1.22 -20.25 3.70
CA ILE A 452 -2.08 -20.53 2.54
C ILE A 452 -1.48 -19.92 1.27
N THR A 453 -1.08 -18.64 1.34
CA THR A 453 -0.61 -17.91 0.15
C THR A 453 0.89 -18.03 -0.10
N LYS A 454 1.66 -18.55 0.87
CA LYS A 454 3.13 -18.52 0.89
C LYS A 454 3.69 -17.10 0.71
N GLY A 455 2.93 -16.07 1.11
CA GLY A 455 3.26 -14.67 0.92
C GLY A 455 2.73 -13.79 2.04
N LYS A 456 3.34 -12.60 2.18
CA LYS A 456 3.02 -11.65 3.26
C LYS A 456 1.92 -10.64 2.92
N LYS A 457 1.63 -10.46 1.63
CA LYS A 457 0.82 -9.33 1.14
C LYS A 457 -0.67 -9.46 1.41
N LEU A 458 -1.22 -10.68 1.41
CA LEU A 458 -2.65 -10.86 1.67
C LEU A 458 -2.99 -10.40 3.09
N PHE A 459 -2.17 -10.77 4.08
CA PHE A 459 -2.32 -10.23 5.43
C PHE A 459 -2.09 -8.71 5.49
N GLU A 460 -1.04 -8.18 4.85
CA GLU A 460 -0.78 -6.73 4.83
C GLU A 460 -1.99 -5.92 4.37
N ILE A 461 -2.67 -6.37 3.32
CA ILE A 461 -3.78 -5.64 2.72
C ILE A 461 -5.07 -5.87 3.50
N VAL A 462 -5.36 -7.11 3.93
CA VAL A 462 -6.52 -7.38 4.77
C VAL A 462 -6.40 -6.61 6.08
N PHE A 463 -5.22 -6.59 6.70
CA PHE A 463 -5.01 -5.85 7.94
C PHE A 463 -5.13 -4.34 7.74
N PHE A 464 -4.65 -3.80 6.61
CA PHE A 464 -4.87 -2.40 6.24
C PHE A 464 -6.37 -2.09 6.12
N MET A 465 -7.13 -2.92 5.39
CA MET A 465 -8.57 -2.74 5.20
C MET A 465 -9.33 -2.82 6.53
N ILE A 466 -9.05 -3.83 7.35
CA ILE A 466 -9.67 -4.00 8.67
C ILE A 466 -9.35 -2.78 9.56
N THR A 467 -8.11 -2.29 9.54
CA THR A 467 -7.70 -1.11 10.30
C THR A 467 -8.43 0.15 9.83
N TYR A 468 -8.51 0.36 8.51
CA TYR A 468 -9.23 1.48 7.90
C TYR A 468 -10.73 1.45 8.24
N ILE A 469 -11.38 0.30 8.10
CA ILE A 469 -12.80 0.10 8.43
C ILE A 469 -13.07 0.42 9.90
N ASN A 470 -12.18 -0.03 10.80
CA ASN A 470 -12.31 0.28 12.22
C ASN A 470 -12.11 1.76 12.53
N ILE A 471 -11.10 2.41 11.95
CA ILE A 471 -10.88 3.86 12.11
C ILE A 471 -12.13 4.65 11.66
N ASN A 472 -12.81 4.20 10.60
CA ASN A 472 -14.07 4.78 10.12
C ASN A 472 -15.33 4.37 10.92
N LYS A 473 -15.15 3.74 12.09
CA LYS A 473 -16.21 3.37 13.03
C LYS A 473 -17.29 2.45 12.47
N ILE A 474 -16.93 1.56 11.54
CA ILE A 474 -17.84 0.55 11.00
C ILE A 474 -17.87 -0.67 11.95
N PRO A 475 -18.98 -0.97 12.64
CA PRO A 475 -18.99 -1.95 13.74
C PRO A 475 -18.71 -3.40 13.34
N PHE A 476 -18.92 -3.74 12.06
CA PHE A 476 -18.85 -5.13 11.58
C PHE A 476 -17.46 -5.76 11.71
N MET A 477 -16.39 -4.95 11.68
CA MET A 477 -15.00 -5.44 11.66
C MET A 477 -14.25 -5.17 12.97
N ASP A 478 -14.97 -4.87 14.06
CA ASP A 478 -14.38 -4.62 15.36
C ASP A 478 -13.77 -5.90 15.94
N TYR A 479 -12.44 -6.01 15.88
CA TYR A 479 -11.69 -7.16 16.38
C TYR A 479 -11.02 -6.90 17.73
N PHE A 480 -11.14 -5.68 18.29
CA PHE A 480 -10.45 -5.26 19.51
C PHE A 480 -11.35 -4.54 20.53
N GLY A 481 -12.65 -4.44 20.24
CA GLY A 481 -13.72 -4.10 21.18
C GLY A 481 -13.87 -2.60 21.47
N ALA A 482 -13.64 -1.73 20.48
CA ALA A 482 -13.71 -0.28 20.67
C ALA A 482 -15.02 0.35 20.18
N LEU A 483 -15.77 -0.29 19.28
CA LEU A 483 -16.96 0.29 18.63
C LEU A 483 -18.27 -0.18 19.22
N SER A 484 -18.33 -1.44 19.66
CA SER A 484 -19.54 -2.01 20.25
C SER A 484 -19.20 -2.73 21.54
N GLN A 485 -19.86 -2.36 22.64
CA GLN A 485 -19.89 -3.14 23.87
C GLN A 485 -20.78 -4.37 23.65
N ASN A 486 -20.36 -5.25 22.76
CA ASN A 486 -21.01 -6.53 22.54
C ASN A 486 -20.37 -7.57 23.46
N ASN A 487 -21.10 -8.00 24.49
CA ASN A 487 -20.63 -9.00 25.46
C ASN A 487 -20.21 -10.32 24.78
N PHE A 488 -20.69 -10.61 23.57
CA PHE A 488 -20.35 -11.82 22.81
C PHE A 488 -19.07 -11.69 21.96
N LEU A 489 -18.46 -10.50 21.86
CA LEU A 489 -17.28 -10.30 21.02
C LEU A 489 -16.08 -11.19 21.44
N PRO A 490 -15.71 -11.30 22.73
CA PRO A 490 -14.63 -12.20 23.16
C PRO A 490 -14.87 -13.66 22.77
N ILE A 491 -16.12 -14.12 22.84
CA ILE A 491 -16.50 -15.49 22.46
C ILE A 491 -16.30 -15.70 20.95
N LYS A 492 -16.77 -14.75 20.13
CA LYS A 492 -16.57 -14.78 18.67
C LYS A 492 -15.09 -14.81 18.30
N LEU A 493 -14.27 -13.98 18.94
CA LEU A 493 -12.82 -13.96 18.70
C LEU A 493 -12.16 -15.28 19.09
N THR A 494 -12.55 -15.86 20.22
CA THR A 494 -12.03 -17.17 20.66
C THR A 494 -12.34 -18.27 19.65
N ILE A 495 -13.57 -18.32 19.14
CA ILE A 495 -13.97 -19.27 18.10
C ILE A 495 -13.13 -19.05 16.83
N CYS A 496 -12.95 -17.80 16.39
CA CYS A 496 -12.14 -17.48 15.21
C CYS A 496 -10.66 -17.87 15.38
N ILE A 497 -10.09 -17.68 16.58
CA ILE A 497 -8.72 -18.08 16.88
C ILE A 497 -8.57 -19.60 16.80
N LEU A 498 -9.51 -20.36 17.37
CA LEU A 498 -9.48 -21.83 17.34
C LEU A 498 -9.63 -22.39 15.92
N THR A 499 -10.51 -21.80 15.10
CA THR A 499 -10.66 -22.20 13.70
C THR A 499 -9.42 -21.88 12.88
N LEU A 500 -8.89 -20.65 12.97
CA LEU A 500 -7.65 -20.27 12.30
C LEU A 500 -6.46 -21.11 12.77
N GLY A 501 -6.37 -21.41 14.06
CA GLY A 501 -5.33 -22.27 14.62
C GLY A 501 -5.37 -23.69 14.08
N SER A 502 -6.56 -24.26 13.96
CA SER A 502 -6.76 -25.57 13.34
C SER A 502 -6.34 -25.57 11.88
N VAL A 503 -6.72 -24.55 11.11
CA VAL A 503 -6.31 -24.38 9.70
C VAL A 503 -4.79 -24.27 9.58
N VAL A 504 -4.16 -23.40 10.39
CA VAL A 504 -2.72 -23.18 10.43
C VAL A 504 -1.97 -24.48 10.74
N PHE A 505 -2.42 -25.23 11.73
CA PHE A 505 -1.79 -26.50 12.12
C PHE A 505 -1.95 -27.58 11.04
N CYS A 506 -3.16 -27.78 10.52
CA CYS A 506 -3.45 -28.78 9.50
C CYS A 506 -2.66 -28.55 8.21
N ILE A 507 -2.66 -27.31 7.69
CA ILE A 507 -1.95 -27.00 6.44
C ILE A 507 -0.43 -27.10 6.65
N ARG A 508 0.09 -26.64 7.79
CA ARG A 508 1.54 -26.77 8.06
C ARG A 508 1.96 -28.22 8.21
N ASN A 509 1.14 -29.05 8.86
CA ASN A 509 1.42 -30.48 8.99
C ASN A 509 1.45 -31.18 7.63
N TYR A 510 0.51 -30.83 6.74
CA TYR A 510 0.53 -31.32 5.36
C TYR A 510 1.78 -30.88 4.59
N GLN A 511 2.19 -29.61 4.72
CA GLN A 511 3.41 -29.10 4.07
C GLN A 511 4.67 -29.83 4.52
N LEU A 512 4.77 -30.18 5.80
CA LEU A 512 5.93 -30.88 6.36
C LEU A 512 6.01 -32.35 5.97
N LYS A 513 4.87 -32.98 5.64
CA LYS A 513 4.83 -34.36 5.13
C LYS A 513 5.16 -34.45 3.64
N THR A 514 5.01 -33.32 2.91
CA THR A 514 5.19 -33.25 1.45
C THR A 514 6.50 -32.59 1.04
N SER A 515 7.21 -31.95 1.97
CA SER A 515 8.57 -31.40 1.83
C SER A 515 9.62 -32.44 2.19
#